data_AF-A0A645D041-F1
#
_entry.id   AF-A0A645D041-F1
#
_cell.length_a   1.000
_cell.length_b   1.000
_cell.length_c   1.000
_cell.angle_alpha   90.00
_cell.angle_beta   90.00
_cell.angle_gamma   90.00
#
_symmetry.space_group_name_H-M   'P 1'
#
loop_
_entity.id
_entity.type
_entity.pdbx_description
1 polymer ?
#
loop_
_entity_poly.entity_id
_entity_poly.type
_entity_poly.pdbx_seq_one_letter_code
_entity_poly.pdbx_strand_id
1 'polypeptide(L)'
;MQSVLAHLEKYPIQVIVTSHESRLLDLDLLRRDEIWFVEKRKSESILYSLEEFNERNDRKIDKAYLDGRYGGVPLFETLFPSEE
;
A
#
# COMPACT_ATOMS: atom_id res chain seq x y z
N MET A 1 8.52 11.89 -2.05
CA MET A 1 8.75 10.50 -2.51
C MET A 1 9.45 10.46 -3.86
N GLN A 2 8.86 10.89 -4.98
CA GLN A 2 9.54 10.88 -6.29
C GLN A 2 10.91 11.58 -6.28
N SER A 3 11.03 12.75 -5.66
CA SER A 3 12.33 13.46 -5.52
C SER A 3 13.38 12.71 -4.70
N VAL A 4 12.96 11.84 -3.77
CA VAL A 4 13.86 11.01 -2.97
C VAL A 4 14.30 9.82 -3.81
N LEU A 5 13.37 9.15 -4.48
CA LEU A 5 13.67 8.02 -5.38
C LEU A 5 14.63 8.43 -6.50
N ALA A 6 14.46 9.61 -7.11
CA ALA A 6 15.34 10.11 -8.16
C ALA A 6 16.80 10.35 -7.69
N HIS A 7 17.01 10.72 -6.42
CA HIS A 7 18.37 10.90 -5.88
C HIS A 7 19.09 9.58 -5.63
N LEU A 8 18.33 8.51 -5.49
CA LEU A 8 18.82 7.19 -5.12
C LEU A 8 19.33 6.38 -6.33
N GLU A 9 18.99 6.78 -7.55
CA GLU A 9 19.43 6.14 -8.82
C GLU A 9 20.95 6.15 -9.02
N LYS A 10 21.70 6.98 -8.29
CA LYS A 10 23.15 7.09 -8.43
C LYS A 10 23.93 5.89 -7.88
N TYR A 11 23.33 5.06 -7.05
CA TYR A 11 24.00 3.95 -6.39
C TYR A 11 23.13 2.69 -6.39
N PRO A 12 23.73 1.49 -6.44
CA PRO A 12 22.98 0.25 -6.28
C PRO A 12 22.54 0.13 -4.81
N ILE A 13 21.31 0.52 -4.54
CA ILE A 13 20.74 0.53 -3.19
C ILE A 13 19.35 -0.11 -3.18
N GLN A 14 18.98 -0.68 -2.03
CA GLN A 14 17.64 -1.16 -1.76
C GLN A 14 16.99 -0.27 -0.71
N VAL A 15 15.75 0.15 -0.93
CA VAL A 15 14.99 0.99 0.00
C VAL A 15 13.68 0.31 0.35
N ILE A 16 13.39 0.24 1.64
CA ILE A 16 12.11 -0.20 2.17
C ILE A 16 11.43 1.04 2.74
N VAL A 17 10.22 1.31 2.26
CA VAL A 17 9.41 2.46 2.68
C VAL A 17 8.05 1.97 3.16
N THR A 18 7.54 2.55 4.23
CA THR A 18 6.15 2.39 4.66
C THR A 18 5.40 3.70 4.49
N SER A 19 4.16 3.65 4.02
CA SER A 19 3.34 4.85 3.80
C SER A 19 1.85 4.51 3.90
N HIS A 20 1.05 5.50 4.29
CA HIS A 20 -0.41 5.47 4.17
C HIS A 20 -0.92 6.18 2.89
N GLU A 21 -0.01 6.64 2.01
CA GLU A 21 -0.36 7.31 0.76
C GLU A 21 -0.75 6.28 -0.32
N SER A 22 -2.05 6.16 -0.62
CA SER A 22 -2.58 5.21 -1.60
C SER A 22 -2.14 5.50 -3.03
N ARG A 23 -1.77 6.74 -3.37
CA ARG A 23 -1.27 7.10 -4.72
C ARG A 23 0.09 6.47 -5.06
N LEU A 24 0.78 5.87 -4.08
CA LEU A 24 2.00 5.10 -4.34
C LEU A 24 1.71 3.70 -4.87
N LEU A 25 0.46 3.24 -4.83
CA LEU A 25 0.02 1.94 -5.36
C LEU A 25 -0.21 2.03 -6.87
N ASP A 26 0.88 2.30 -7.59
CA ASP A 26 0.90 2.46 -9.04
C ASP A 26 1.90 1.48 -9.65
N LEU A 27 1.44 0.66 -10.60
CA LEU A 27 2.27 -0.32 -11.29
C LEU A 27 3.23 0.30 -12.30
N ASP A 28 3.03 1.56 -12.66
CA ASP A 28 4.00 2.34 -13.45
C ASP A 28 5.20 2.80 -12.58
N LEU A 29 5.05 2.80 -11.25
CA LEU A 29 6.09 3.19 -10.29
C LEU A 29 6.77 1.99 -9.61
N LEU A 30 6.02 0.95 -9.28
CA LEU A 30 6.47 -0.21 -8.51
C LEU A 30 5.97 -1.52 -9.13
N ARG A 31 6.79 -2.58 -9.08
CA ARG A 31 6.36 -3.92 -9.47
C ARG A 31 5.45 -4.53 -8.40
N ARG A 32 4.68 -5.56 -8.77
CA ARG A 32 3.70 -6.19 -7.86
C ARG A 32 4.35 -6.86 -6.65
N ASP A 33 5.50 -7.48 -6.85
CA ASP A 33 6.33 -8.12 -5.81
C ASP A 33 6.97 -7.09 -4.85
N GLU A 34 6.96 -5.80 -5.23
CA GLU A 34 7.50 -4.70 -4.43
C GLU A 34 6.43 -3.99 -3.59
N ILE A 35 5.14 -4.29 -3.85
CA ILE A 35 4.01 -3.74 -3.09
C ILE A 35 3.57 -4.75 -2.04
N TRP A 36 3.66 -4.33 -0.79
CA TRP A 36 3.29 -5.15 0.37
C TRP A 36 2.26 -4.43 1.23
N PHE A 37 1.28 -5.19 1.72
CA PHE A 37 0.24 -4.69 2.59
C PHE A 37 0.44 -5.22 4.01
N VAL A 38 0.10 -4.38 4.99
CA VAL A 38 0.03 -4.76 6.40
C VAL A 38 -1.41 -4.63 6.86
N GLU A 39 -1.99 -5.75 7.30
CA GLU A 39 -3.32 -5.76 7.89
C GLU A 39 -3.24 -6.07 9.38
N LYS A 40 -3.82 -5.17 10.20
CA LYS A 40 -3.96 -5.40 11.64
C LYS A 40 -5.15 -6.32 11.90
N ARG A 41 -4.89 -7.45 12.55
CA ARG A 41 -5.91 -8.33 13.14
C ARG A 41 -6.01 -8.08 14.65
N LYS A 42 -6.86 -8.86 15.33
CA LYS A 42 -7.15 -8.70 16.77
C LYS A 42 -5.89 -8.64 17.65
N SER A 43 -4.88 -9.45 17.36
CA SER A 43 -3.69 -9.62 18.20
C SER A 43 -2.36 -9.53 17.46
N GLU A 44 -2.39 -9.47 16.13
CA GLU A 44 -1.19 -9.53 15.28
C GLU A 44 -1.38 -8.69 14.02
N SER A 45 -0.27 -8.34 13.36
CA SER A 45 -0.30 -7.76 12.02
C SER A 45 0.22 -8.78 11.03
N ILE A 46 -0.45 -8.91 9.90
CA ILE A 46 -0.04 -9.81 8.83
C ILE A 46 0.48 -8.99 7.67
N LEU A 47 1.61 -9.42 7.13
CA LEU A 47 2.29 -8.84 5.99
C LEU A 47 2.15 -9.80 4.80
N TYR A 48 1.70 -9.30 3.66
CA TYR A 48 1.48 -10.09 2.43
C TYR A 48 1.68 -9.25 1.18
N SER A 49 2.00 -9.89 0.06
CA SER A 49 2.33 -9.24 -1.21
C SER A 49 1.09 -9.00 -2.07
N LEU A 50 1.10 -7.93 -2.88
CA LEU A 50 0.09 -7.75 -3.94
C LEU A 50 0.12 -8.89 -4.95
N GLU A 51 1.26 -9.54 -5.16
CA GLU A 51 1.42 -10.67 -6.07
C GLU A 51 0.48 -11.83 -5.74
N GLU A 52 0.10 -12.01 -4.47
CA GLU A 52 -0.80 -13.06 -4.01
C GLU A 52 -2.23 -12.92 -4.57
N PHE A 53 -2.61 -11.73 -5.06
CA PHE A 53 -3.97 -11.43 -5.51
C PHE A 53 -4.23 -11.70 -7.00
N ASN A 54 -3.24 -12.20 -7.75
CA ASN A 54 -3.32 -12.58 -9.17
C ASN A 54 -4.07 -11.54 -10.05
N GLU A 55 -3.87 -10.26 -9.74
CA GLU A 55 -4.63 -9.16 -10.32
C GLU A 55 -4.29 -9.00 -11.81
N ARG A 56 -5.19 -8.45 -12.63
CA ARG A 56 -4.83 -8.12 -14.03
C ARG A 56 -4.04 -6.81 -14.12
N ASN A 57 -3.08 -6.73 -15.05
CA ASN A 57 -2.15 -5.58 -15.19
C ASN A 57 -2.84 -4.27 -15.56
N ASP A 58 -4.08 -4.32 -16.05
CA ASP A 58 -4.87 -3.18 -16.53
C ASP A 58 -5.70 -2.51 -15.43
N ARG A 59 -5.64 -2.99 -14.19
CA ARG A 59 -6.41 -2.42 -13.07
C ARG A 59 -5.67 -1.34 -12.31
N LYS A 60 -6.43 -0.32 -11.94
CA LYS A 60 -6.04 0.72 -10.98
C LYS A 60 -5.97 0.14 -9.57
N ILE A 61 -4.75 -0.19 -9.14
CA ILE A 61 -4.46 -0.86 -7.85
C ILE A 61 -4.83 0.04 -6.66
N ASP A 62 -4.53 1.32 -6.74
CA ASP A 62 -4.95 2.35 -5.78
C ASP A 62 -6.46 2.31 -5.50
N LYS A 63 -7.27 2.24 -6.56
CA LYS A 63 -8.72 2.17 -6.42
C LYS A 63 -9.17 0.84 -5.81
N ALA A 64 -8.60 -0.27 -6.26
CA ALA A 64 -8.91 -1.59 -5.71
C ALA A 64 -8.54 -1.71 -4.23
N TYR A 65 -7.44 -1.07 -3.80
CA TYR A 65 -7.06 -0.98 -2.39
C TYR A 65 -8.06 -0.15 -1.59
N LEU A 66 -8.47 1.03 -2.08
CA LEU A 66 -9.48 1.87 -1.42
C LEU A 66 -10.86 1.20 -1.36
N ASP A 67 -11.20 0.38 -2.36
CA ASP A 67 -12.39 -0.48 -2.37
C ASP A 67 -12.28 -1.67 -1.39
N GLY A 68 -11.14 -1.83 -0.69
CA GLY A 68 -10.92 -2.85 0.33
C GLY A 68 -10.54 -4.24 -0.20
N ARG A 69 -10.24 -4.39 -1.49
CA ARG A 69 -9.99 -5.70 -2.12
C ARG A 69 -8.78 -6.44 -1.57
N TYR A 70 -7.77 -5.69 -1.13
CA TYR A 70 -6.52 -6.25 -0.62
C TYR A 70 -6.45 -6.23 0.90
N GLY A 71 -7.51 -5.81 1.62
CA GLY A 71 -7.41 -5.56 3.06
C GLY A 71 -6.46 -4.40 3.39
N GLY A 72 -6.15 -4.21 4.68
CA GLY A 72 -5.22 -3.16 5.12
C GLY A 72 -5.66 -1.72 4.83
N VAL A 73 -6.89 -1.51 4.36
CA VAL A 73 -7.50 -0.19 4.19
C VAL A 73 -7.83 0.39 5.57
N PRO A 74 -7.57 1.69 5.84
CA PRO A 74 -7.90 2.29 7.13
C PRO A 74 -9.41 2.26 7.39
N LEU A 75 -9.82 1.60 8.48
CA LEU A 75 -11.19 1.65 8.99
C LEU A 75 -11.31 2.78 10.01
N PHE A 76 -12.08 3.81 9.69
CA PHE A 76 -12.38 4.90 10.61
C PHE A 76 -13.72 4.61 11.29
N GLU A 77 -13.70 4.07 12.52
CA GLU A 77 -14.93 3.70 13.26
C GLU A 77 -15.75 4.91 13.74
N THR A 78 -15.15 6.11 13.79
CA THR A 78 -15.84 7.35 14.18
C THR A 78 -15.10 8.54 13.61
N LEU A 79 -15.65 9.18 12.56
CA LEU A 79 -15.22 10.52 12.15
C LEU A 79 -15.81 11.61 13.06
N PHE A 80 -16.81 11.25 13.88
CA PHE A 80 -17.41 12.09 14.90
C PHE A 80 -17.50 11.26 16.19
N PRO A 81 -16.76 11.60 17.25
CA PRO A 81 -17.08 11.10 18.57
C PRO A 81 -18.51 11.55 18.88
N SER A 82 -19.40 10.62 19.24
CA SER A 82 -20.65 11.00 19.87
C SER A 82 -20.30 11.68 21.19
N GLU A 83 -20.70 12.94 21.36
CA GLU A 83 -20.61 13.59 22.67
C GLU A 83 -21.48 12.79 23.65
N GLU A 84 -20.82 12.16 24.63
CA GLU A 84 -21.48 11.64 25.84
C GLU A 84 -21.86 12.79 26.78
#